data_AF-A0AAD8LA76-F1
#
_entry.id   AF-A0AAD8LA76-F1
#
_cell.length_a   1.000
_cell.length_b   1.000
_cell.length_c   1.000
_cell.angle_alpha   90.00
_cell.angle_beta   90.00
_cell.angle_gamma   90.00
#
_symmetry.space_group_name_H-M   'P 1'
#
loop_
_entity.id
_entity.type
_entity.pdbx_description
1 polymer ?
#
loop_
_entity_poly.entity_id
_entity_poly.type
_entity_poly.pdbx_seq_one_letter_code
_entity_poly.pdbx_strand_id
1 'polypeptide(L)'
;MGSNHLSPTSMILVHLLSLSSILVLCEGQGIKSTRLLDLVIRDYTFKSFNKFFKTGTPYNINLPSNLTGITVYTSRYRCGSLKRYGAKINEFHLKVGVDVHPCIERVLIVTQNLGNNWSNIYYDNYDALLGYQLVSPVLGLLAYNSGDDIDFNTQFQVKIRSFQNDGIEINFSNYTTNGSSTLDGRIKMCATFEGDGKVKLEKEVAPNVCGATSHGHFGLVVQSPLLPIKKKMRGWTLAFGCSVGAAIAVFLVGLLLIAMFVKVKKKARLEELERRAYEEEALEVSMVGHVIRVHTASATRTAPRIEQNLRPPRSVSLID
;
A
#
# COMPACT_ATOMS: atom_id res chain seq x y z
N MET A 1 -12.59 -42.94 30.16
CA MET A 1 -11.48 -42.92 29.17
C MET A 1 -11.80 -41.90 28.09
N GLY A 2 -10.82 -41.06 27.73
CA GLY A 2 -10.94 -40.04 26.69
C GLY A 2 -10.57 -38.62 27.16
N SER A 3 -9.39 -38.44 27.75
CA SER A 3 -8.82 -37.12 28.03
C SER A 3 -8.40 -36.46 26.71
N ASN A 4 -9.11 -35.40 26.30
CA ASN A 4 -8.71 -34.55 25.18
C ASN A 4 -7.51 -33.70 25.60
N HIS A 5 -6.33 -34.32 25.66
CA HIS A 5 -5.05 -33.63 25.73
C HIS A 5 -4.80 -32.99 24.36
N LEU A 6 -4.92 -31.67 24.26
CA LEU A 6 -4.44 -30.94 23.09
C LEU A 6 -2.91 -31.11 23.07
N SER A 7 -2.43 -32.01 22.21
CA SER A 7 -1.01 -32.33 22.06
C SER A 7 -0.20 -31.05 21.77
N PRO A 8 1.04 -30.92 22.30
CA PRO A 8 1.94 -29.82 21.95
C PRO A 8 2.15 -29.67 20.43
N THR A 9 1.96 -30.74 19.66
CA THR A 9 1.99 -30.70 18.18
C THR A 9 0.85 -29.88 17.58
N SER A 10 -0.31 -29.83 18.23
CA SER A 10 -1.47 -29.02 17.78
C SER A 10 -1.22 -27.52 17.99
N MET A 11 -0.52 -27.14 19.05
CA MET A 11 -0.17 -25.74 19.30
C MET A 11 0.92 -25.25 18.33
N ILE A 12 1.89 -26.11 18.01
CA ILE A 12 2.94 -25.82 17.01
C ILE A 12 2.31 -25.66 15.62
N LEU A 13 1.33 -26.50 15.25
CA LEU A 13 0.63 -26.40 13.96
C LEU A 13 -0.17 -25.09 13.82
N VAL A 14 -0.84 -24.64 14.89
CA VAL A 14 -1.55 -23.35 14.92
C VAL A 14 -0.57 -22.18 14.82
N HIS A 15 0.58 -22.26 15.49
CA HIS A 15 1.63 -21.25 15.35
C HIS A 15 2.24 -21.23 13.93
N LEU A 16 2.52 -22.38 13.31
CA LEU A 16 2.98 -22.45 11.92
C LEU A 16 1.94 -21.93 10.92
N LEU A 17 0.65 -22.23 11.12
CA LEU A 17 -0.44 -21.71 10.29
C LEU A 17 -0.59 -20.19 10.46
N SER A 18 -0.42 -19.66 11.68
CA SER A 18 -0.40 -18.21 11.94
C SER A 18 0.83 -17.52 11.33
N LEU A 19 2.00 -18.17 11.35
CA LEU A 19 3.23 -17.64 10.73
C LEU A 19 3.15 -17.67 9.21
N SER A 20 2.50 -18.70 8.63
CA SER A 20 2.20 -18.77 7.19
C SER A 20 1.22 -17.66 6.76
N SER A 21 0.27 -17.30 7.63
CA SER A 21 -0.68 -16.21 7.37
C SER A 21 0.01 -14.82 7.39
N ILE A 22 1.08 -14.68 8.19
CA ILE A 22 1.92 -13.46 8.22
C ILE A 22 2.88 -13.42 7.00
N LEU A 23 3.32 -14.57 6.49
CA LEU A 23 4.16 -14.68 5.30
C LEU A 23 3.38 -14.50 3.98
N VAL A 24 2.06 -14.70 3.98
CA VAL A 24 1.19 -14.54 2.78
C VAL A 24 0.78 -13.07 2.52
N LEU A 25 1.23 -12.09 3.33
CA LEU A 25 1.04 -10.66 3.03
C LEU A 25 2.14 -10.07 2.13
N CYS A 26 2.77 -10.89 1.29
CA CYS A 26 3.72 -10.45 0.27
C CYS A 26 3.40 -11.04 -1.10
N GLU A 27 2.12 -11.09 -1.47
CA GLU A 27 1.73 -11.17 -2.88
C GLU A 27 1.09 -9.85 -3.32
N GLY A 28 1.71 -9.21 -4.33
CA GLY A 28 1.00 -8.28 -5.21
C GLY A 28 1.07 -6.79 -4.89
N GLN A 29 2.07 -6.28 -4.16
CA GLN A 29 2.30 -4.83 -4.19
C GLN A 29 3.05 -4.48 -5.48
N GLY A 30 2.30 -4.09 -6.52
CA GLY A 30 2.86 -3.44 -7.71
C GLY A 30 3.76 -2.26 -7.32
N ILE A 31 4.72 -1.90 -8.19
CA ILE A 31 5.67 -0.81 -7.92
C ILE A 31 4.90 0.51 -7.74
N LYS A 32 4.83 1.01 -6.51
CA LYS A 32 4.16 2.29 -6.16
C LYS A 32 5.13 3.46 -5.96
N SER A 33 6.42 3.16 -5.90
CA SER A 33 7.47 4.16 -5.69
C SER A 33 8.13 4.51 -7.02
N THR A 34 8.10 5.80 -7.38
CA THR A 34 8.76 6.35 -8.58
C THR A 34 10.26 6.09 -8.55
N ARG A 35 10.90 6.31 -7.40
CA ARG A 35 12.33 6.03 -7.20
C ARG A 35 12.67 4.56 -7.37
N LEU A 36 11.81 3.65 -6.91
CA LEU A 36 12.05 2.20 -7.09
C LEU A 36 11.96 1.86 -8.59
N LEU A 37 10.97 2.40 -9.29
CA LEU A 37 10.82 2.20 -10.73
C LEU A 37 12.08 2.64 -11.50
N ASP A 38 12.62 3.82 -11.18
CA ASP A 38 13.86 4.32 -11.79
C ASP A 38 15.06 3.41 -11.52
N LEU A 39 15.20 2.90 -10.30
CA LEU A 39 16.30 1.99 -9.94
C LEU A 39 16.21 0.66 -10.68
N VAL A 40 14.99 0.13 -10.88
CA VAL A 40 14.74 -1.09 -11.63
C VAL A 40 15.04 -0.87 -13.12
N ILE A 41 14.53 0.21 -13.72
CA ILE A 41 14.81 0.56 -15.12
C ILE A 41 16.31 0.75 -15.34
N ARG A 42 17.00 1.42 -14.40
CA ARG A 42 18.45 1.58 -14.42
C ARG A 42 19.17 0.23 -14.46
N ASP A 43 18.80 -0.70 -13.57
CA ASP A 43 19.42 -2.02 -13.50
C ASP A 43 19.26 -2.80 -14.83
N TYR A 44 18.05 -2.81 -15.40
CA TYR A 44 17.82 -3.43 -16.72
C TYR A 44 18.59 -2.74 -17.86
N THR A 45 18.69 -1.41 -17.81
CA THR A 45 19.45 -0.63 -18.79
C THR A 45 20.93 -1.01 -18.74
N PHE A 46 21.54 -1.06 -17.56
CA PHE A 46 22.95 -1.42 -17.42
C PHE A 46 23.24 -2.90 -17.67
N LYS A 47 22.31 -3.80 -17.35
CA LYS A 47 22.40 -5.23 -17.76
C LYS A 47 22.40 -5.42 -19.27
N SER A 48 21.64 -4.58 -19.98
CA SER A 48 21.57 -4.59 -21.44
C SER A 48 22.67 -3.77 -22.10
N PHE A 49 23.35 -2.92 -21.32
CA PHE A 49 24.37 -2.01 -21.82
C PHE A 49 25.66 -2.76 -22.15
N ASN A 50 26.10 -2.62 -23.40
CA ASN A 50 27.34 -3.21 -23.88
C ASN A 50 28.39 -2.11 -24.16
N LYS A 51 29.67 -2.39 -23.85
CA LYS A 51 30.82 -1.52 -24.16
C LYS A 51 30.86 -1.06 -25.63
N PHE A 52 30.29 -1.86 -26.54
CA PHE A 52 30.22 -1.57 -27.98
C PHE A 52 29.09 -0.62 -28.43
N PHE A 53 28.32 -0.03 -27.51
CA PHE A 53 27.27 0.93 -27.89
C PHE A 53 27.88 2.15 -28.60
N LYS A 54 27.42 2.44 -29.82
CA LYS A 54 27.91 3.59 -30.57
C LYS A 54 27.51 4.88 -29.87
N THR A 55 28.45 5.83 -29.79
CA THR A 55 28.20 7.15 -29.20
C THR A 55 27.13 7.88 -30.02
N GLY A 56 26.17 8.50 -29.34
CA GLY A 56 25.10 9.28 -29.94
C GLY A 56 24.00 8.48 -30.64
N THR A 57 24.06 7.15 -30.63
CA THR A 57 23.01 6.30 -31.20
C THR A 57 22.06 5.82 -30.10
N PRO A 58 20.73 6.03 -30.24
CA PRO A 58 19.74 5.51 -29.29
C PRO A 58 19.50 4.01 -29.48
N TYR A 59 19.42 3.29 -28.36
CA TYR A 59 19.14 1.87 -28.28
C TYR A 59 17.91 1.62 -27.41
N ASN A 60 16.98 0.81 -27.90
CA ASN A 60 15.82 0.38 -27.12
C ASN A 60 16.23 -0.66 -26.06
N ILE A 61 15.71 -0.52 -24.85
CA ILE A 61 15.93 -1.46 -23.74
C ILE A 61 14.70 -2.35 -23.59
N ASN A 62 14.91 -3.66 -23.70
CA ASN A 62 13.86 -4.64 -23.51
C ASN A 62 13.59 -4.82 -22.01
N LEU A 63 12.43 -4.37 -21.56
CA LEU A 63 11.98 -4.55 -20.18
C LEU A 63 11.23 -5.88 -20.01
N PRO A 64 11.23 -6.46 -18.79
CA PRO A 64 10.42 -7.64 -18.46
C PRO A 64 8.91 -7.38 -18.57
N SER A 65 8.13 -8.46 -18.67
CA SER A 65 6.67 -8.40 -18.85
C SER A 65 5.93 -7.64 -17.74
N ASN A 66 6.45 -7.61 -16.52
CA ASN A 66 5.88 -6.85 -15.41
C ASN A 66 6.03 -5.32 -15.55
N LEU A 67 6.81 -4.83 -16.52
CA LEU A 67 6.98 -3.40 -16.87
C LEU A 67 6.44 -3.07 -18.26
N THR A 68 5.53 -3.90 -18.78
CA THR A 68 4.91 -3.68 -20.09
C THR A 68 4.21 -2.33 -20.15
N GLY A 69 4.34 -1.64 -21.30
CA GLY A 69 3.81 -0.31 -21.52
C GLY A 69 4.80 0.82 -21.24
N ILE A 70 5.93 0.52 -20.59
CA ILE A 70 7.06 1.44 -20.48
C ILE A 70 8.00 1.21 -21.66
N THR A 71 8.38 2.28 -22.36
CA THR A 71 9.43 2.24 -23.38
C THR A 71 10.65 3.00 -22.89
N VAL A 72 11.83 2.41 -23.07
CA VAL A 72 13.09 2.97 -22.56
C VAL A 72 14.11 2.97 -23.68
N TYR A 73 14.70 4.14 -23.92
CA TYR A 73 15.82 4.28 -24.84
C TYR A 73 17.04 4.78 -24.08
N THR A 74 18.21 4.30 -24.50
CA THR A 74 19.48 4.72 -23.92
C THR A 74 20.48 5.11 -25.00
N SER A 75 21.27 6.14 -24.72
CA SER A 75 22.26 6.69 -25.64
C SER A 75 23.50 7.13 -24.86
N ARG A 76 24.68 6.72 -25.32
CA ARG A 76 25.96 7.11 -24.70
C ARG A 76 26.52 8.37 -25.36
N TYR A 77 26.95 9.34 -24.58
CA TYR A 77 27.61 10.56 -25.06
C TYR A 77 28.92 10.82 -24.32
N ARG A 78 29.90 11.43 -25.00
CA ARG A 78 30.98 12.14 -24.31
C ARG A 78 30.42 13.45 -23.77
N CYS A 79 30.68 13.80 -22.50
CA CYS A 79 30.07 14.99 -21.92
C CYS A 79 30.45 16.28 -22.66
N GLY A 80 31.72 16.41 -23.09
CA GLY A 80 32.16 17.57 -23.86
C GLY A 80 31.45 17.70 -25.20
N SER A 81 31.17 16.58 -25.88
CA SER A 81 30.39 16.57 -27.12
C SER A 81 28.92 16.91 -26.88
N LEU A 82 28.32 16.35 -25.81
CA LEU A 82 26.96 16.67 -25.42
C LEU A 82 26.79 18.16 -25.11
N LYS A 83 27.74 18.76 -24.38
CA LYS A 83 27.73 20.20 -24.10
C LYS A 83 27.89 21.05 -25.36
N ARG A 84 28.76 20.64 -26.29
CA ARG A 84 29.05 21.40 -27.51
C ARG A 84 27.93 21.32 -28.56
N TYR A 85 27.28 20.17 -28.68
CA TYR A 85 26.36 19.89 -29.79
C TYR A 85 24.91 19.64 -29.36
N GLY A 86 24.66 19.46 -28.06
CA GLY A 86 23.37 19.00 -27.58
C GLY A 86 23.09 17.55 -27.97
N ALA A 87 21.83 17.13 -27.83
CA ALA A 87 21.35 15.83 -28.27
C ALA A 87 19.84 15.86 -28.51
N LYS A 88 19.37 15.06 -29.46
CA LYS A 88 17.95 14.79 -29.66
C LYS A 88 17.69 13.29 -29.52
N ILE A 89 16.84 12.91 -28.58
CA ILE A 89 16.53 11.53 -28.23
C ILE A 89 15.02 11.44 -28.04
N ASN A 90 14.33 10.86 -29.03
CA ASN A 90 12.88 10.76 -29.07
C ASN A 90 12.19 12.12 -28.80
N GLU A 91 11.45 12.23 -27.70
CA GLU A 91 10.73 13.43 -27.27
C GLU A 91 11.63 14.53 -26.69
N PHE A 92 12.86 14.17 -26.32
CA PHE A 92 13.78 15.06 -25.62
C PHE A 92 14.74 15.75 -26.59
N HIS A 93 14.86 17.06 -26.47
CA HIS A 93 15.85 17.87 -27.15
C HIS A 93 16.68 18.65 -26.12
N LEU A 94 17.92 18.21 -25.93
CA LEU A 94 18.91 18.86 -25.09
C LEU A 94 19.66 19.87 -25.96
N LYS A 95 19.49 21.16 -25.66
CA LYS A 95 20.12 22.25 -26.42
C LYS A 95 21.63 22.29 -26.22
N VAL A 96 22.31 23.01 -27.12
CA VAL A 96 23.73 23.33 -26.97
C VAL A 96 23.95 24.06 -25.64
N GLY A 97 25.00 23.67 -24.92
CA GLY A 97 25.39 24.27 -23.64
C GLY A 97 24.92 23.50 -22.39
N VAL A 98 24.13 22.42 -22.54
CA VAL A 98 23.78 21.55 -21.40
C VAL A 98 25.03 20.97 -20.74
N ASP A 99 25.05 21.00 -19.41
CA ASP A 99 26.18 20.56 -18.60
C ASP A 99 25.81 19.30 -17.82
N VAL A 100 26.78 18.40 -17.63
CA VAL A 100 26.62 17.17 -16.86
C VAL A 100 27.58 17.21 -15.69
N HIS A 101 27.06 17.05 -14.48
CA HIS A 101 27.84 17.10 -13.26
C HIS A 101 27.45 16.02 -12.24
N PRO A 102 28.42 15.27 -11.67
CA PRO A 102 29.82 15.24 -12.10
C PRO A 102 29.94 14.55 -13.47
N CYS A 103 30.84 15.02 -14.32
CA CYS A 103 31.19 14.30 -15.54
C CYS A 103 32.62 13.76 -15.42
N ILE A 104 32.78 12.46 -15.65
CA ILE A 104 34.09 11.81 -15.71
C ILE A 104 34.59 11.79 -17.16
N GLU A 105 33.87 11.10 -18.05
CA GLU A 105 34.26 11.02 -19.47
C GLU A 105 33.02 10.90 -20.37
N ARG A 106 32.20 9.88 -20.08
CA ARG A 106 30.99 9.57 -20.81
C ARG A 106 29.80 9.46 -19.87
N VAL A 107 28.65 9.84 -20.41
CA VAL A 107 27.35 9.80 -19.76
C VAL A 107 26.43 8.90 -20.56
N LEU A 108 25.67 8.06 -19.86
CA LEU A 108 24.59 7.29 -20.41
C LEU A 108 23.28 8.03 -20.12
N ILE A 109 22.63 8.53 -21.17
CA ILE A 109 21.31 9.16 -21.07
C ILE A 109 20.26 8.07 -21.23
N VAL A 110 19.31 8.03 -20.31
CA VAL A 110 18.19 7.09 -20.29
C VAL A 110 16.90 7.90 -20.38
N THR A 111 16.20 7.76 -21.50
CA THR A 111 14.87 8.33 -21.69
C THR A 111 13.83 7.26 -21.43
N GLN A 112 12.83 7.58 -20.63
CA GLN A 112 11.73 6.69 -20.26
C GLN A 112 10.43 7.32 -20.76
N ASN A 113 9.56 6.54 -21.37
CA ASN A 113 8.16 6.89 -21.57
C ASN A 113 7.33 5.85 -20.83
N LEU A 114 6.68 6.29 -19.76
CA LEU A 114 5.98 5.39 -18.84
C LEU A 114 4.64 4.89 -19.42
N GLY A 115 4.12 5.55 -20.46
CA GLY A 115 2.77 5.28 -20.95
C GLY A 115 1.69 5.69 -19.92
N ASN A 116 0.43 5.70 -20.36
CA ASN A 116 -0.66 6.25 -19.55
C ASN A 116 -0.91 5.44 -18.25
N ASN A 117 -0.74 4.11 -18.29
CA ASN A 117 -1.03 3.25 -17.15
C ASN A 117 -0.06 3.47 -15.98
N TRP A 118 1.24 3.58 -16.27
CA TRP A 118 2.25 3.80 -15.24
C TRP A 118 2.31 5.26 -14.80
N SER A 119 1.89 6.20 -15.64
CA SER A 119 1.92 7.63 -15.32
C SER A 119 1.08 8.00 -14.09
N ASN A 120 0.08 7.20 -13.74
CA ASN A 120 -0.75 7.41 -12.55
C ASN A 120 0.05 7.43 -11.24
N ILE A 121 1.20 6.74 -11.17
CA ILE A 121 2.05 6.77 -9.98
C ILE A 121 2.59 8.18 -9.66
N TYR A 122 2.65 9.06 -10.66
CA TYR A 122 3.05 10.46 -10.50
C TYR A 122 1.85 11.37 -10.22
N TYR A 123 0.64 10.97 -10.59
CA TYR A 123 -0.55 11.79 -10.36
C TYR A 123 -1.10 11.59 -8.93
N ASP A 124 -1.21 10.34 -8.46
CA ASP A 124 -1.84 10.02 -7.18
C ASP A 124 -1.02 10.45 -5.94
N ASN A 125 0.29 10.57 -6.13
CA ASN A 125 1.24 10.82 -5.05
C ASN A 125 1.44 12.31 -4.72
N TYR A 126 1.01 13.23 -5.59
CA TYR A 126 1.38 14.64 -5.50
C TYR A 126 0.16 15.57 -5.35
N ASP A 127 -0.01 16.14 -4.15
CA ASP A 127 -1.16 17.00 -3.82
C ASP A 127 -1.17 18.31 -4.64
N ALA A 128 -0.03 18.74 -5.18
CA ALA A 128 0.06 19.92 -6.06
C ALA A 128 -0.71 19.77 -7.38
N LEU A 129 -1.06 18.54 -7.76
CA LEU A 129 -1.86 18.26 -8.95
C LEU A 129 -3.38 18.27 -8.68
N LEU A 130 -3.81 18.58 -7.46
CA LEU A 130 -5.23 18.81 -7.16
C LEU A 130 -5.76 19.97 -8.03
N GLY A 131 -6.75 19.68 -8.86
CA GLY A 131 -7.32 20.65 -9.81
C GLY A 131 -6.65 20.66 -11.18
N TYR A 132 -5.71 19.76 -11.42
CA TYR A 132 -5.14 19.49 -12.74
C TYR A 132 -5.50 18.08 -13.20
N GLN A 133 -5.43 17.81 -14.49
CA GLN A 133 -5.58 16.48 -15.07
C GLN A 133 -4.36 16.22 -15.95
N LEU A 134 -3.70 15.08 -15.76
CA LEU A 134 -2.61 14.64 -16.63
C LEU A 134 -3.19 14.21 -18.00
N VAL A 135 -2.66 14.79 -19.08
CA VAL A 135 -3.13 14.56 -20.47
C VAL A 135 -2.07 13.94 -21.37
N SER A 136 -0.93 13.55 -20.81
CA SER A 136 0.15 12.87 -21.51
C SER A 136 0.70 11.72 -20.67
N PRO A 137 1.43 10.76 -21.25
CA PRO A 137 2.32 9.94 -20.46
C PRO A 137 3.39 10.82 -19.77
N VAL A 138 3.88 10.35 -18.64
CA VAL A 138 5.06 10.91 -17.97
C VAL A 138 6.30 10.42 -18.67
N LEU A 139 7.15 11.36 -19.05
CA LEU A 139 8.42 11.14 -19.72
C LEU A 139 9.56 11.40 -18.74
N GLY A 140 10.48 10.45 -18.59
CA GLY A 140 11.67 10.55 -17.76
C GLY A 140 12.92 10.81 -18.58
N LEU A 141 13.76 11.75 -18.14
CA LEU A 141 15.13 11.93 -18.61
C LEU A 141 16.05 11.72 -17.41
N LEU A 142 16.85 10.67 -17.45
CA LEU A 142 17.85 10.37 -16.43
C LEU A 142 19.23 10.24 -17.07
N ALA A 143 20.26 10.42 -16.27
CA ALA A 143 21.63 10.30 -16.72
C ALA A 143 22.47 9.57 -15.69
N TYR A 144 23.38 8.73 -16.16
CA TYR A 144 24.27 7.94 -15.32
C TYR A 144 25.70 8.03 -15.83
N ASN A 145 26.66 7.93 -14.91
CA ASN A 145 28.06 7.81 -15.29
C ASN A 145 28.28 6.51 -16.11
N SER A 146 29.09 6.60 -17.17
CA SER A 146 29.38 5.48 -18.08
C SER A 146 30.82 5.52 -18.57
N GLY A 147 31.79 5.40 -17.66
CA GLY A 147 33.22 5.27 -17.99
C GLY A 147 33.57 3.96 -18.71
N ASP A 148 34.79 3.86 -19.24
CA ASP A 148 35.27 2.65 -19.93
C ASP A 148 35.61 1.51 -18.95
N ASP A 149 35.93 1.86 -17.71
CA ASP A 149 36.18 0.93 -16.60
C ASP A 149 34.87 0.67 -15.83
N ILE A 150 34.01 -0.16 -16.43
CA ILE A 150 32.66 -0.42 -15.93
C ILE A 150 32.72 -1.46 -14.82
N ASP A 151 33.15 -1.04 -13.63
CA ASP A 151 32.77 -1.75 -12.40
C ASP A 151 31.34 -1.35 -12.06
N PHE A 152 30.44 -2.32 -11.87
CA PHE A 152 29.02 -2.09 -11.52
C PHE A 152 28.85 -1.19 -10.29
N ASN A 153 29.86 -1.14 -9.40
CA ASN A 153 29.89 -0.28 -8.22
C ASN A 153 30.08 1.22 -8.52
N THR A 154 30.35 1.61 -9.76
CA THR A 154 30.61 3.01 -10.16
C THR A 154 29.44 3.68 -10.90
N GLN A 155 28.30 2.99 -11.01
CA GLN A 155 27.11 3.43 -11.76
C GLN A 155 26.17 4.28 -10.89
N PHE A 156 26.49 5.56 -10.77
CA PHE A 156 25.66 6.53 -10.04
C PHE A 156 24.99 7.52 -11.00
N GLN A 157 23.86 8.06 -10.55
CA GLN A 157 23.10 9.06 -11.29
C GLN A 157 23.89 10.39 -11.32
N VAL A 158 24.03 10.97 -12.50
CA VAL A 158 24.67 12.28 -12.71
C VAL A 158 23.60 13.31 -13.04
N LYS A 159 23.86 14.57 -12.72
CA LYS A 159 22.90 15.65 -12.95
C LYS A 159 23.14 16.27 -14.31
N ILE A 160 22.12 16.33 -15.16
CA ILE A 160 22.08 17.24 -16.30
C ILE A 160 21.50 18.57 -15.83
N ARG A 161 22.13 19.68 -16.21
CA ARG A 161 21.69 21.05 -15.93
C ARG A 161 21.86 21.96 -17.16
N SER A 162 20.99 22.95 -17.27
CA SER A 162 21.09 24.06 -18.20
C SER A 162 20.88 25.38 -17.46
N PHE A 163 21.54 26.43 -17.95
CA PHE A 163 21.33 27.80 -17.48
C PHE A 163 20.08 28.45 -18.09
N GLN A 164 19.59 27.92 -19.22
CA GLN A 164 18.38 28.39 -19.89
C GLN A 164 17.19 27.53 -19.44
N ASN A 165 16.04 28.18 -19.20
CA ASN A 165 14.81 27.53 -18.74
C ASN A 165 14.27 26.48 -19.72
N ASP A 166 14.60 26.61 -20.99
CA ASP A 166 14.25 25.74 -22.11
C ASP A 166 15.46 24.98 -22.66
N GLY A 167 16.53 24.86 -21.86
CA GLY A 167 17.74 24.12 -22.27
C GLY A 167 17.50 22.63 -22.52
N ILE A 168 16.43 22.08 -21.94
CA ILE A 168 15.90 20.77 -22.23
C ILE A 168 14.45 20.98 -22.66
N GLU A 169 14.14 20.67 -23.91
CA GLU A 169 12.79 20.69 -24.44
C GLU A 169 12.21 19.27 -24.43
N ILE A 170 10.96 19.14 -24.00
CA ILE A 170 10.21 17.89 -23.96
C ILE A 170 8.97 18.06 -24.84
N ASN A 171 8.91 17.30 -25.93
CA ASN A 171 7.84 17.41 -26.92
C ASN A 171 6.72 16.38 -26.68
N PHE A 172 5.53 16.87 -26.33
CA PHE A 172 4.32 16.09 -26.11
C PHE A 172 3.34 16.11 -27.29
N SER A 173 3.73 16.64 -28.45
CA SER A 173 2.85 16.80 -29.62
C SER A 173 2.22 15.47 -30.08
N ASN A 174 2.97 14.37 -30.01
CA ASN A 174 2.48 13.04 -30.39
C ASN A 174 1.43 12.46 -29.44
N TYR A 175 1.30 13.01 -28.23
CA TYR A 175 0.37 12.54 -27.20
C TYR A 175 -0.87 13.42 -27.07
N THR A 176 -0.91 14.51 -27.84
CA THR A 176 -1.90 15.58 -27.69
C THR A 176 -2.74 15.80 -28.95
N THR A 177 -2.57 14.96 -29.98
CA THR A 177 -3.19 15.17 -31.31
C THR A 177 -4.72 15.03 -31.31
N ASN A 178 -5.36 16.15 -31.64
CA ASN A 178 -6.59 16.38 -32.42
C ASN A 178 -7.89 15.65 -32.00
N GLY A 179 -8.83 16.42 -31.44
CA GLY A 179 -10.26 16.09 -31.58
C GLY A 179 -11.09 16.01 -30.30
N SER A 180 -10.55 16.33 -29.13
CA SER A 180 -11.41 16.62 -27.99
C SER A 180 -11.62 18.13 -27.90
N SER A 181 -12.72 18.59 -28.46
CA SER A 181 -13.30 19.93 -28.25
C SER A 181 -13.43 20.33 -26.76
N THR A 182 -13.14 19.41 -25.84
CA THR A 182 -13.13 19.64 -24.38
C THR A 182 -11.82 20.22 -23.85
N LEU A 183 -10.69 20.08 -24.56
CA LEU A 183 -9.37 20.59 -24.16
C LEU A 183 -9.03 21.95 -24.79
N ASP A 184 -9.67 22.29 -25.92
CA ASP A 184 -9.51 23.59 -26.56
C ASP A 184 -9.98 24.71 -25.61
N GLY A 185 -9.08 25.65 -25.34
CA GLY A 185 -9.30 26.76 -24.40
C GLY A 185 -8.90 26.49 -22.95
N ARG A 186 -8.46 25.27 -22.59
CA ARG A 186 -7.91 25.01 -21.25
C ARG A 186 -6.42 25.35 -21.18
N ILE A 187 -6.00 25.92 -20.06
CA ILE A 187 -4.59 26.25 -19.82
C ILE A 187 -3.81 24.95 -19.62
N LYS A 188 -2.89 24.68 -20.56
CA LYS A 188 -1.91 23.59 -20.48
C LYS A 188 -0.70 24.06 -19.67
N MET A 189 -0.23 23.19 -18.79
CA MET A 189 0.92 23.42 -17.93
C MET A 189 1.83 22.20 -17.95
N CYS A 190 3.12 22.46 -17.87
CA CYS A 190 4.17 21.48 -17.74
C CYS A 190 4.37 21.14 -16.27
N ALA A 191 4.23 19.87 -15.92
CA ALA A 191 4.51 19.33 -14.61
C ALA A 191 5.91 18.71 -14.60
N THR A 192 6.80 19.26 -13.78
CA THR A 192 8.12 18.68 -13.49
C THR A 192 8.08 18.03 -12.12
N PHE A 193 8.30 16.73 -12.06
CA PHE A 193 8.28 15.94 -10.83
C PHE A 193 9.67 15.93 -10.20
N GLU A 194 9.79 16.56 -9.04
CA GLU A 194 11.03 16.65 -8.29
C GLU A 194 11.16 15.46 -7.31
N GLY A 195 12.40 15.09 -7.00
CA GLY A 195 12.73 13.91 -6.17
C GLY A 195 12.35 14.03 -4.68
N ASP A 196 11.91 15.20 -4.22
CA ASP A 196 11.47 15.46 -2.85
C ASP A 196 9.94 15.40 -2.67
N GLY A 197 9.22 14.86 -3.66
CA GLY A 197 7.76 14.78 -3.62
C GLY A 197 7.08 16.09 -3.97
N LYS A 198 7.78 17.04 -4.60
CA LYS A 198 7.21 18.27 -5.15
C LYS A 198 6.97 18.17 -6.64
N VAL A 199 5.99 18.94 -7.12
CA VAL A 199 5.76 19.16 -8.54
C VAL A 199 5.85 20.65 -8.80
N LYS A 200 6.64 21.01 -9.82
CA LYS A 200 6.70 22.37 -10.34
C LYS A 200 5.79 22.46 -11.57
N LEU A 201 4.90 23.45 -11.58
CA LEU A 201 4.01 23.72 -12.71
C LEU A 201 4.47 24.99 -13.44
N GLU A 202 4.78 24.87 -14.72
CA GLU A 202 5.22 25.98 -15.56
C GLU A 202 4.44 26.03 -16.87
N LYS A 203 4.38 27.19 -17.52
CA LYS A 203 3.76 27.30 -18.84
C LYS A 203 4.62 26.60 -19.89
N GLU A 204 3.98 26.13 -20.94
CA GLU A 204 4.65 25.60 -22.12
C GLU A 204 5.54 26.66 -22.77
N VAL A 205 6.68 26.25 -23.33
CA VAL A 205 7.58 27.13 -24.10
C VAL A 205 7.14 27.25 -25.57
N ALA A 206 6.44 26.23 -26.06
CA ALA A 206 5.73 26.21 -27.34
C ALA A 206 4.54 25.22 -27.21
N PRO A 207 3.55 25.22 -28.12
CA PRO A 207 2.38 24.34 -28.00
C PRO A 207 2.76 22.86 -27.81
N ASN A 208 2.30 22.24 -26.72
CA ASN A 208 2.65 20.87 -26.33
C ASN A 208 4.15 20.63 -26.09
N VAL A 209 4.94 21.67 -25.82
CA VAL A 209 6.38 21.58 -25.56
C VAL A 209 6.72 22.21 -24.22
N CYS A 210 7.35 21.43 -23.36
CA CYS A 210 7.81 21.85 -22.04
C CYS A 210 9.29 22.19 -22.05
N GLY A 211 9.67 23.23 -21.30
CA GLY A 211 11.06 23.57 -21.03
C GLY A 211 11.48 23.12 -19.64
N ALA A 212 12.70 22.63 -19.50
CA ALA A 212 13.31 22.30 -18.22
C ALA A 212 14.79 22.72 -18.15
N THR A 213 15.24 23.05 -16.94
CA THR A 213 16.65 23.35 -16.64
C THR A 213 17.42 22.13 -16.15
N SER A 214 16.76 21.03 -15.80
CA SER A 214 17.42 19.83 -15.27
C SER A 214 16.76 18.56 -15.76
N HIS A 215 17.47 17.44 -15.66
CA HIS A 215 16.88 16.11 -15.82
C HIS A 215 15.80 15.82 -14.74
N GLY A 216 14.94 14.83 -14.98
CA GLY A 216 13.82 14.48 -14.11
C GLY A 216 12.69 13.81 -14.88
N HIS A 217 11.48 13.82 -14.30
CA HIS A 217 10.27 13.34 -14.95
C HIS A 217 9.33 14.51 -15.25
N PHE A 218 8.66 14.43 -16.39
CA PHE A 218 7.87 15.51 -16.96
C PHE A 218 6.53 14.97 -17.45
N GLY A 219 5.47 15.75 -17.27
CA GLY A 219 4.16 15.47 -17.83
C GLY A 219 3.46 16.75 -18.27
N LEU A 220 2.48 16.60 -19.14
CA LEU A 220 1.60 17.68 -19.54
C LEU A 220 0.27 17.57 -18.81
N VAL A 221 -0.13 18.64 -18.14
CA VAL A 221 -1.38 18.71 -17.39
C VAL A 221 -2.26 19.84 -17.91
N VAL A 222 -3.57 19.69 -17.77
CA VAL A 222 -4.54 20.77 -17.99
C VAL A 222 -5.27 21.10 -16.71
N GLN A 223 -5.66 22.34 -16.55
CA GLN A 223 -6.53 22.72 -15.44
C GLN A 223 -7.90 22.04 -15.59
N SER A 224 -8.34 21.34 -14.56
CA SER A 224 -9.65 20.71 -14.50
C SER A 224 -10.71 21.76 -14.15
N PRO A 225 -11.85 21.82 -14.85
CA PRO A 225 -12.98 22.64 -14.41
C PRO A 225 -13.47 22.09 -13.07
N LEU A 226 -13.30 22.91 -12.03
CA LEU A 226 -13.67 22.74 -10.62
C LEU A 226 -14.50 21.48 -10.31
N LEU A 227 -13.87 20.47 -9.71
CA LEU A 227 -14.56 19.42 -8.96
C LEU A 227 -14.16 19.50 -7.48
N PRO A 228 -15.11 19.22 -6.57
CA PRO A 228 -14.95 19.42 -5.14
C PRO A 228 -13.78 18.56 -4.67
N ILE A 229 -12.93 19.17 -3.84
CA ILE A 229 -11.79 18.58 -3.14
C ILE A 229 -12.08 17.10 -2.87
N LYS A 230 -11.50 16.20 -3.67
CA LYS A 230 -11.49 14.78 -3.38
C LYS A 230 -10.62 14.67 -2.14
N LYS A 231 -11.24 14.77 -0.96
CA LYS A 231 -10.54 14.61 0.33
C LYS A 231 -9.88 13.24 0.25
N LYS A 232 -8.56 13.26 0.04
CA LYS A 232 -7.69 12.10 0.11
C LYS A 232 -7.96 11.48 1.47
N MET A 233 -8.67 10.35 1.50
CA MET A 233 -8.69 9.50 2.68
C MET A 233 -7.25 9.02 2.83
N ARG A 234 -6.52 9.75 3.67
CA ARG A 234 -5.18 9.42 4.13
C ARG A 234 -5.26 7.99 4.67
N GLY A 235 -4.43 7.09 4.15
CA GLY A 235 -4.42 5.66 4.50
C GLY A 235 -4.24 5.34 5.99
N TRP A 236 -4.13 6.35 6.86
CA TRP A 236 -4.27 6.25 8.30
C TRP A 236 -5.60 5.64 8.76
N THR A 237 -6.71 5.88 8.03
CA THR A 237 -8.03 5.37 8.47
C THR A 237 -8.12 3.83 8.39
N LEU A 238 -7.32 3.18 7.55
CA LEU A 238 -7.28 1.72 7.48
C LEU A 238 -6.38 1.10 8.56
N ALA A 239 -5.33 1.81 9.00
CA ALA A 239 -4.47 1.37 10.11
C ALA A 239 -5.19 1.44 11.47
N PHE A 240 -6.04 2.45 11.68
CA PHE A 240 -6.82 2.57 12.92
C PHE A 240 -7.99 1.58 13.01
N GLY A 241 -8.54 1.13 11.87
CA GLY A 241 -9.59 0.12 11.84
C GLY A 241 -9.09 -1.28 12.22
N CYS A 242 -7.86 -1.63 11.82
CA CYS A 242 -7.29 -2.95 12.11
C CYS A 242 -6.80 -3.10 13.56
N SER A 243 -6.33 -2.04 14.22
CA SER A 243 -5.81 -2.15 15.59
C SER A 243 -6.91 -2.38 16.62
N VAL A 244 -8.06 -1.72 16.47
CA VAL A 244 -9.21 -1.88 17.39
C VAL A 244 -9.88 -3.25 17.19
N GLY A 245 -10.04 -3.69 15.94
CA GLY A 245 -10.60 -5.01 15.64
C GLY A 245 -9.74 -6.17 16.17
N ALA A 246 -8.41 -6.06 16.01
CA ALA A 246 -7.48 -7.09 16.50
C ALA A 246 -7.44 -7.16 18.04
N ALA A 247 -7.50 -6.03 18.73
CA ALA A 247 -7.52 -5.99 20.20
C ALA A 247 -8.78 -6.65 20.77
N ILE A 248 -9.95 -6.39 20.18
CA ILE A 248 -11.21 -7.00 20.61
C ILE A 248 -11.21 -8.52 20.35
N ALA A 249 -10.70 -8.96 19.19
CA ALA A 249 -10.61 -10.38 18.87
C ALA A 249 -9.69 -11.13 19.83
N VAL A 250 -8.51 -10.58 20.14
CA VAL A 250 -7.57 -11.18 21.11
C VAL A 250 -8.18 -11.22 22.51
N PHE A 251 -8.89 -10.17 22.92
CA PHE A 251 -9.56 -10.13 24.23
C PHE A 251 -10.65 -11.19 24.35
N LEU A 252 -11.51 -11.35 23.33
CA LEU A 252 -12.57 -12.36 23.33
C LEU A 252 -12.01 -13.78 23.34
N VAL A 253 -10.94 -14.05 22.57
CA VAL A 253 -10.25 -15.35 22.59
C VAL A 253 -9.63 -15.62 23.96
N GLY A 254 -9.00 -14.63 24.59
CA GLY A 254 -8.44 -14.74 25.93
C GLY A 254 -9.49 -15.12 26.98
N LEU A 255 -10.66 -14.48 26.96
CA LEU A 255 -11.77 -14.82 27.87
C LEU A 255 -12.29 -16.25 27.66
N LEU A 256 -12.35 -16.70 26.41
CA LEU A 256 -12.83 -18.03 26.06
C LEU A 256 -11.87 -19.14 26.57
N LEU A 257 -10.56 -18.91 26.47
CA LEU A 257 -9.54 -19.80 27.01
C LEU A 257 -9.58 -19.88 28.54
N ILE A 258 -9.76 -18.76 29.23
CA ILE A 258 -9.90 -18.72 30.70
C ILE A 258 -11.15 -19.50 31.14
N ALA A 259 -12.29 -19.30 30.46
CA ALA A 259 -13.53 -20.01 30.75
C ALA A 259 -13.40 -21.53 30.56
N MET A 260 -12.72 -21.97 29.50
CA MET A 260 -12.41 -23.39 29.30
C MET A 260 -11.53 -23.95 30.42
N PHE A 261 -10.48 -23.23 30.82
CA PHE A 261 -9.56 -23.67 31.88
C PHE A 261 -10.29 -23.81 33.23
N VAL A 262 -11.16 -22.85 33.57
CA VAL A 262 -11.99 -22.93 34.77
C VAL A 262 -12.98 -24.08 34.69
N LYS A 263 -13.60 -24.34 33.53
CA LYS A 263 -14.50 -25.49 33.34
C LYS A 263 -13.77 -26.82 33.50
N VAL A 264 -12.58 -26.98 32.94
CA VAL A 264 -11.76 -28.18 33.11
C VAL A 264 -11.39 -28.36 34.59
N LYS A 265 -10.95 -27.30 35.26
CA LYS A 265 -10.59 -27.36 36.68
C LYS A 265 -11.78 -27.66 37.59
N LYS A 266 -12.96 -27.11 37.29
CA LYS A 266 -14.21 -27.42 37.99
C LYS A 266 -14.64 -28.87 37.76
N LYS A 267 -14.54 -29.35 36.53
CA LYS A 267 -14.88 -30.74 36.19
C LYS A 267 -13.95 -31.73 36.89
N ALA A 268 -12.65 -31.46 36.90
CA ALA A 268 -11.67 -32.26 37.64
C ALA A 268 -11.92 -32.25 39.15
N ARG A 269 -12.33 -31.11 39.73
CA ARG A 269 -12.71 -31.05 41.15
C ARG A 269 -14.01 -31.79 41.45
N LEU A 270 -14.97 -31.79 40.52
CA LEU A 270 -16.22 -32.54 40.69
C LEU A 270 -15.97 -34.05 40.63
N GLU A 271 -15.14 -34.51 39.69
CA GLU A 271 -14.76 -35.93 39.57
C GLU A 271 -13.99 -36.43 40.81
N GLU A 272 -13.15 -35.59 41.42
CA GLU A 272 -12.47 -35.91 42.70
C GLU A 272 -13.46 -36.00 43.88
N LEU A 273 -14.51 -35.16 43.89
CA LEU A 273 -15.54 -35.19 44.94
C LEU A 273 -16.49 -36.38 44.79
N GLU A 274 -16.85 -36.75 43.55
CA GLU A 274 -17.63 -37.95 43.28
C GLU A 274 -16.88 -39.21 43.75
N ARG A 275 -15.58 -39.30 43.48
CA ARG A 275 -14.77 -40.44 43.93
C ARG A 275 -14.71 -40.58 45.45
N ARG A 276 -14.61 -39.48 46.21
CA ARG A 276 -14.60 -39.51 47.67
C ARG A 276 -15.96 -39.90 48.25
N ALA A 277 -17.06 -39.49 47.63
CA ALA A 277 -18.39 -39.93 48.03
C ALA A 277 -18.60 -41.44 47.83
N TYR A 278 -18.06 -42.02 46.75
CA TYR A 278 -18.11 -43.47 46.54
C TYR A 278 -17.21 -44.29 47.49
N GLU A 279 -16.11 -43.71 48.00
CA GLU A 279 -15.28 -44.36 49.03
C GLU A 279 -15.96 -44.35 50.41
N GLU A 280 -16.77 -43.33 50.74
CA GLU A 280 -17.50 -43.27 52.02
C GLU A 280 -18.78 -44.14 52.05
N GLU A 281 -19.42 -44.43 50.91
CA GLU A 281 -20.62 -45.30 50.84
C GLU A 281 -20.31 -46.81 50.70
N ALA A 282 -19.07 -47.20 50.40
CA ALA A 282 -18.68 -48.60 50.26
C ALA A 282 -18.27 -49.28 51.59
N LEU A 283 -18.15 -48.52 52.69
CA LEU A 283 -17.66 -49.03 53.97
C LEU A 283 -18.59 -48.75 55.16
N GLU A 284 -19.91 -48.75 54.99
CA GLU A 284 -20.81 -48.97 56.14
C GLU A 284 -22.24 -49.37 55.74
N VAL A 285 -22.39 -50.52 55.08
CA VAL A 285 -23.67 -51.25 55.09
C VAL A 285 -23.52 -52.48 55.99
N SER A 286 -23.30 -52.22 57.28
CA SER A 286 -23.45 -53.24 58.30
C SER A 286 -24.95 -53.49 58.51
N MET A 287 -25.42 -54.66 58.07
CA MET A 287 -26.74 -55.16 58.45
C MET A 287 -26.80 -55.29 59.97
N VAL A 288 -27.46 -54.35 60.62
CA VAL A 288 -27.90 -54.53 62.01
C VAL A 288 -29.38 -54.23 62.06
N GLY A 289 -30.14 -55.30 62.29
CA GLY A 289 -31.58 -55.24 62.49
C GLY A 289 -31.96 -54.57 63.81
N HIS A 290 -33.27 -54.38 63.93
CA HIS A 290 -34.00 -53.84 65.06
C HIS A 290 -34.02 -52.31 65.22
N VAL A 291 -35.17 -51.76 64.80
CA VAL A 291 -35.96 -50.70 65.45
C VAL A 291 -35.16 -49.53 66.02
N ILE A 292 -35.25 -48.34 65.39
CA ILE A 292 -35.50 -47.05 66.05
C ILE A 292 -35.65 -45.94 65.01
N ARG A 293 -36.79 -45.24 65.10
CA ARG A 293 -37.16 -43.91 64.61
C ARG A 293 -36.08 -43.09 63.87
N VAL A 294 -36.37 -42.76 62.61
CA VAL A 294 -35.84 -41.54 61.97
C VAL A 294 -36.95 -40.50 61.95
N HIS A 295 -36.63 -39.32 62.48
CA HIS A 295 -37.55 -38.20 62.65
C HIS A 295 -37.87 -37.59 61.28
N THR A 296 -39.13 -37.70 60.88
CA THR A 296 -39.72 -36.94 59.77
C THR A 296 -39.82 -35.48 60.18
N ALA A 297 -39.07 -34.60 59.52
CA ALA A 297 -39.21 -33.15 59.69
C ALA A 297 -40.59 -32.71 59.17
N SER A 298 -41.37 -32.11 60.05
CA SER A 298 -42.74 -31.68 59.80
C SER A 298 -42.79 -30.48 58.86
N ALA A 299 -43.66 -30.55 57.85
CA ALA A 299 -43.96 -29.46 56.94
C ALA A 299 -44.78 -28.38 57.65
N THR A 300 -44.16 -27.26 58.02
CA THR A 300 -44.88 -26.11 58.55
C THR A 300 -45.38 -25.23 57.40
N ARG A 301 -46.69 -25.35 57.16
CA ARG A 301 -47.50 -24.55 56.25
C ARG A 301 -48.01 -23.34 57.03
N THR A 302 -47.72 -22.12 56.57
CA THR A 302 -48.44 -20.92 57.03
C THR A 302 -49.17 -20.29 55.85
N ALA A 303 -50.48 -20.14 56.01
CA ALA A 303 -51.35 -19.32 55.17
C ALA A 303 -52.13 -18.40 56.12
N PRO A 304 -52.14 -17.10 55.88
CA PRO A 304 -53.41 -16.38 55.69
C PRO A 304 -53.24 -15.16 54.75
N ARG A 305 -54.23 -14.38 54.30
CA ARG A 305 -55.70 -14.41 54.16
C ARG A 305 -55.98 -13.23 53.21
N ILE A 306 -56.88 -13.43 52.25
CA ILE A 306 -57.25 -12.46 51.21
C ILE A 306 -58.30 -11.48 51.77
N GLU A 307 -58.14 -10.18 51.51
CA GLU A 307 -59.28 -9.25 51.44
C GLU A 307 -59.30 -8.55 50.08
N GLN A 308 -60.42 -8.74 49.39
CA GLN A 308 -60.76 -8.23 48.07
C GLN A 308 -61.20 -6.77 48.20
N ASN A 309 -60.70 -5.90 47.33
CA ASN A 309 -61.39 -4.65 47.02
C ASN A 309 -61.83 -4.64 45.55
N LEU A 310 -63.15 -4.47 45.42
CA LEU A 310 -63.97 -4.48 44.22
C LEU A 310 -63.57 -3.38 43.22
N ARG A 311 -63.89 -3.62 41.95
CA ARG A 311 -63.72 -2.74 40.77
C ARG A 311 -65.12 -2.44 40.17
N PRO A 312 -65.23 -1.70 39.05
CA PRO A 312 -65.33 -0.25 38.80
C PRO A 312 -66.79 0.18 38.44
N PRO A 313 -67.05 1.33 37.77
CA PRO A 313 -67.03 1.35 36.29
C PRO A 313 -66.56 2.67 35.62
N ARG A 314 -66.45 2.57 34.28
CA ARG A 314 -66.03 3.57 33.28
C ARG A 314 -67.06 4.69 33.02
N SER A 315 -66.58 5.84 32.56
CA SER A 315 -67.08 6.68 31.44
C SER A 315 -65.91 7.60 31.03
N VAL A 316 -65.39 7.64 29.78
CA VAL A 316 -65.86 8.21 28.49
C VAL A 316 -66.18 9.70 28.52
N SER A 317 -65.50 10.44 27.63
CA SER A 317 -65.73 11.77 26.99
C SER A 317 -64.62 12.80 27.31
N LEU A 318 -63.80 13.25 26.34
CA LEU A 318 -64.00 14.18 25.18
C LEU A 318 -63.92 15.68 25.58
N ILE A 319 -63.11 16.44 24.82
CA ILE A 319 -63.10 17.92 24.62
C ILE A 319 -62.43 18.69 25.79
N ASP A 320 -61.46 19.61 25.65
CA ASP A 320 -60.80 20.38 24.57
C ASP A 320 -59.26 20.35 24.75
#